data_AF-A0A7W1KXI6-F1
#
_entry.id   AF-A0A7W1KXI6-F1
#
_cell.length_a   1.000
_cell.length_b   1.000
_cell.length_c   1.000
_cell.angle_alpha   90.00
_cell.angle_beta   90.00
_cell.angle_gamma   90.00
#
_symmetry.space_group_name_H-M   'P 1'
#
loop_
_entity.id
_entity.type
_entity.pdbx_description
1 polymer ?
#
loop_
_entity_poly.entity_id
_entity_poly.type
_entity_poly.pdbx_seq_one_letter_code
_entity_poly.pdbx_strand_id
1 'polypeptide(L)'
;MSSFIYADEQTGELLRQAHRIAATGSAVLISGETGTGKELLARLMHEWSGRPGEFVAINCGALSETLIESLLFGHRKGSFTAAVRDHDGAVRQAVG
;
A
#
# COMPACT_ATOMS: atom_id res chain seq x y z
N MET A 1 2.28 5.66 16.66
CA MET A 1 2.05 4.21 16.74
C MET A 1 0.56 3.96 16.71
N SER A 2 0.02 3.59 15.56
CA SER A 2 -1.34 3.04 15.48
C SER A 2 -1.34 1.69 16.20
N SER A 3 -2.17 1.55 17.22
CA SER A 3 -2.34 0.29 17.94
C SER A 3 -3.08 -0.70 17.04
N PHE A 4 -2.45 -1.83 16.68
CA PHE A 4 -3.12 -2.96 16.04
C PHE A 4 -3.75 -3.82 17.13
N ILE A 5 -5.09 -3.85 17.19
CA ILE A 5 -5.84 -4.54 18.25
C ILE A 5 -6.30 -5.89 17.73
N TYR A 6 -6.06 -6.95 18.51
CA TYR A 6 -6.53 -8.30 18.23
C TYR A 6 -6.79 -9.04 19.55
N ALA A 7 -7.58 -10.12 19.49
CA ALA A 7 -7.98 -10.88 20.69
C ALA A 7 -7.79 -12.40 20.56
N ASP A 8 -7.54 -12.91 19.36
CA ASP A 8 -7.40 -14.33 19.09
C ASP A 8 -5.95 -14.74 18.78
N GLU A 9 -5.64 -16.02 19.01
CA GLU A 9 -4.30 -16.57 18.82
C GLU A 9 -3.90 -16.63 17.33
N GLN A 10 -4.87 -16.80 16.42
CA GLN A 10 -4.60 -16.93 14.99
C GLN A 10 -4.04 -15.60 14.43
N THR A 11 -4.64 -14.47 14.82
CA THR A 11 -4.14 -13.15 14.51
C THR A 11 -2.76 -12.91 15.15
N GLY A 12 -2.53 -13.42 16.37
CA GLY A 12 -1.22 -13.37 17.01
C GLY A 12 -0.11 -14.11 16.23
N GLU A 13 -0.39 -15.30 15.68
CA GLU A 13 0.56 -15.99 14.80
C GLU A 13 0.74 -15.27 13.47
N LEU A 14 -0.35 -14.76 12.87
CA LEU A 14 -0.29 -13.97 11.63
C LEU A 14 0.63 -12.75 11.80
N LEU A 15 0.51 -12.01 12.90
CA LEU A 15 1.37 -10.85 13.18
C LEU A 15 2.84 -11.25 13.36
N ARG A 16 3.12 -12.38 14.03
CA ARG A 16 4.49 -12.90 14.15
C ARG A 16 5.08 -13.28 12.80
N GLN A 17 4.28 -13.90 11.92
CA GLN A 17 4.70 -14.20 10.55
C GLN A 17 4.94 -12.93 9.73
N ALA A 18 4.00 -11.98 9.78
CA ALA A 18 4.11 -10.69 9.09
C ALA A 18 5.36 -9.91 9.53
N HIS A 19 5.67 -9.89 10.82
CA HIS A 19 6.88 -9.23 11.34
C HIS A 19 8.17 -9.85 10.77
N ARG A 20 8.25 -11.19 10.69
CA ARG A 20 9.41 -11.87 10.06
C ARG A 20 9.52 -11.54 8.57
N ILE A 21 8.41 -11.50 7.84
CA ILE A 21 8.40 -11.22 6.40
C ILE A 21 8.79 -9.77 6.12
N ALA A 22 8.36 -8.83 6.96
CA ALA A 22 8.63 -7.39 6.81
C ALA A 22 10.14 -7.09 6.70
N ALA A 23 10.99 -7.85 7.40
CA ALA A 23 12.45 -7.69 7.35
C ALA A 23 13.10 -8.18 6.04
N THR A 24 12.39 -8.96 5.21
CA THR A 24 12.98 -9.57 4.00
C THR A 24 12.96 -8.63 2.78
N GLY A 25 12.16 -7.58 2.80
CA GLY A 25 11.98 -6.66 1.67
C GLY A 25 11.23 -7.24 0.46
N SER A 26 10.76 -8.49 0.54
CA SER A 26 10.03 -9.19 -0.52
C SER A 26 8.65 -8.57 -0.78
N ALA A 27 8.11 -8.78 -1.98
CA ALA A 27 6.71 -8.47 -2.27
C ALA A 27 5.78 -9.41 -1.48
N VAL A 28 4.70 -8.85 -0.91
CA VAL A 28 3.78 -9.58 -0.03
C VAL A 28 2.36 -9.49 -0.58
N LEU A 29 1.68 -10.64 -0.66
CA LEU A 29 0.25 -10.72 -0.94
C LEU A 29 -0.51 -10.90 0.38
N ILE A 30 -1.40 -9.97 0.70
CA ILE A 30 -2.30 -10.06 1.86
C ILE A 30 -3.70 -10.40 1.35
N SER A 31 -4.19 -11.58 1.73
CA SER A 31 -5.50 -12.09 1.32
C SER A 31 -6.47 -12.14 2.50
N GLY A 32 -7.77 -12.02 2.21
CA GLY A 32 -8.85 -12.07 3.20
C GLY A 32 -10.06 -11.25 2.75
N GLU A 33 -11.17 -11.40 3.45
CA GLU A 33 -12.45 -10.76 3.15
C GLU A 33 -12.40 -9.24 3.26
N THR A 34 -13.34 -8.55 2.63
CA THR A 34 -13.49 -7.09 2.77
C THR A 34 -13.75 -6.73 4.24
N GLY A 35 -13.04 -5.71 4.75
CA GLY A 35 -13.22 -5.24 6.12
C GLY A 35 -12.35 -5.92 7.19
N THR A 36 -11.49 -6.89 6.84
CA THR A 36 -10.63 -7.62 7.80
C THR A 36 -9.34 -6.88 8.20
N GLY A 37 -9.19 -5.60 7.86
CA GLY A 37 -8.04 -4.80 8.31
C GLY A 37 -6.73 -5.01 7.53
N LYS A 38 -6.79 -5.54 6.29
CA LYS A 38 -5.60 -5.76 5.44
C LYS A 38 -4.70 -4.53 5.26
N GLU A 39 -5.29 -3.33 5.15
CA GLU A 39 -4.53 -2.09 5.03
C GLU A 39 -3.74 -1.76 6.31
N LEU A 40 -4.33 -2.02 7.48
CA LEU A 40 -3.64 -1.84 8.77
C LEU A 40 -2.45 -2.79 8.88
N LEU A 41 -2.61 -4.05 8.44
CA LEU A 41 -1.52 -5.02 8.40
C LEU A 41 -0.40 -4.56 7.45
N ALA A 42 -0.74 -4.08 6.25
CA ALA A 42 0.24 -3.59 5.29
C ALA A 42 1.05 -2.38 5.83
N ARG A 43 0.37 -1.41 6.46
CA ARG A 43 1.00 -0.26 7.13
C ARG A 43 1.94 -0.70 8.24
N LEU A 44 1.49 -1.63 9.08
CA LEU A 44 2.30 -2.17 10.18
C LEU A 44 3.54 -2.91 9.66
N MET A 45 3.41 -3.69 8.58
CA MET A 45 4.55 -4.35 7.93
C MET A 45 5.54 -3.34 7.34
N HIS A 46 5.06 -2.22 6.77
CA HIS A 46 5.94 -1.13 6.31
C HIS A 46 6.73 -0.53 7.47
N GLU A 47 6.07 -0.21 8.58
CA GLU A 47 6.72 0.29 9.80
C GLU A 47 7.78 -0.69 10.32
N TRP A 48 7.45 -1.99 10.41
CA TRP A 48 8.39 -3.02 10.86
C TRP A 48 9.56 -3.27 9.91
N SER A 49 9.40 -3.01 8.61
CA SER A 49 10.46 -3.21 7.63
C SER A 49 11.62 -2.23 7.80
N GLY A 50 11.40 -1.10 8.48
CA GLY A 50 12.39 -0.03 8.62
C GLY A 50 12.76 0.67 7.30
N ARG A 51 12.00 0.43 6.22
CA ARG A 51 12.22 1.10 4.94
C ARG A 51 12.00 2.61 5.06
N PRO A 52 12.88 3.45 4.49
CA PRO A 52 12.62 4.87 4.39
C PRO A 52 11.47 5.13 3.40
N GLY A 53 10.86 6.31 3.50
CA GLY A 53 9.78 6.73 2.61
C GLY A 53 8.37 6.49 3.16
N GLU A 54 7.40 7.12 2.48
CA GLU A 54 5.99 7.08 2.87
C GLU A 54 5.32 5.78 2.39
N PHE A 55 4.40 5.26 3.21
CA PHE A 55 3.50 4.19 2.78
C PHE A 55 2.39 4.77 1.90
N VAL A 56 2.49 4.56 0.58
CA VAL A 56 1.49 5.00 -0.39
C VAL A 56 0.50 3.87 -0.69
N ALA A 57 -0.75 4.03 -0.23
CA ALA A 57 -1.82 3.08 -0.49
C ALA A 57 -2.61 3.44 -1.75
N ILE A 58 -2.90 2.46 -2.61
CA ILE A 58 -3.77 2.63 -3.78
C ILE A 58 -4.91 1.61 -3.71
N ASN A 59 -6.14 2.10 -3.81
CA ASN A 59 -7.32 1.24 -3.90
C ASN A 59 -7.73 1.07 -5.37
N CYS A 60 -7.51 -0.13 -5.92
CA CYS A 60 -7.81 -0.44 -7.32
C CYS A 60 -9.31 -0.66 -7.61
N GLY A 61 -10.16 -0.78 -6.58
CA GLY A 61 -11.57 -1.15 -6.75
C GLY A 61 -12.48 -0.06 -7.31
N ALA A 62 -11.99 1.18 -7.42
CA ALA A 62 -12.80 2.36 -7.77
C ALA A 62 -12.26 3.16 -8.97
N LEU A 63 -11.34 2.59 -9.76
CA LEU A 63 -10.60 3.33 -10.80
C LEU A 63 -10.82 2.74 -12.19
N SER A 64 -10.93 3.60 -13.21
CA SER A 64 -10.83 3.18 -14.62
C SER A 64 -9.38 2.86 -14.99
N GLU A 65 -9.18 2.04 -16.04
CA GLU A 65 -7.84 1.64 -16.52
C GLU A 65 -6.92 2.85 -16.82
N THR A 66 -7.47 3.90 -17.42
CA THR A 66 -6.72 5.12 -17.72
C THR A 66 -6.33 5.92 -16.47
N LEU A 67 -7.13 5.84 -15.41
CA LEU A 67 -6.84 6.50 -14.14
C LEU A 67 -5.82 5.71 -13.32
N ILE A 68 -5.87 4.38 -13.35
CA ILE A 68 -4.91 3.57 -12.58
C ILE A 68 -3.49 3.72 -13.11
N GLU A 69 -3.29 3.77 -14.43
CA GLU A 69 -1.96 4.01 -15.04
C GLU A 69 -1.41 5.38 -14.64
N SER A 70 -2.25 6.42 -14.77
CA SER A 70 -1.94 7.79 -14.37
C SER A 70 -1.63 7.95 -12.88
N LEU A 71 -2.30 7.18 -12.02
CA LEU A 71 -2.05 7.18 -10.57
C LEU A 71 -0.76 6.44 -10.22
N LEU A 72 -0.46 5.32 -10.86
CA LEU A 72 0.75 4.54 -10.60
C LEU A 72 2.01 5.24 -11.10
N PHE A 73 1.98 5.72 -12.35
CA PHE A 73 3.17 6.19 -13.05
C PHE A 73 3.22 7.70 -13.24
N GLY A 74 2.10 8.39 -13.04
CA GLY A 74 1.99 9.82 -13.25
C GLY A 74 1.61 10.18 -14.69
N HIS A 75 1.46 11.48 -14.93
CA HIS A 75 1.22 12.01 -16.26
C HIS A 75 1.68 13.46 -16.39
N ARG A 76 1.82 13.92 -17.64
CA ARG A 76 2.07 15.33 -17.96
C ARG A 76 0.78 16.01 -18.36
N LYS A 77 0.68 17.31 -18.09
CA LYS A 77 -0.42 18.15 -18.55
C LYS A 77 -0.65 17.96 -20.05
N GLY A 78 -1.90 17.72 -20.42
CA GLY A 78 -2.33 17.53 -21.82
C GLY A 78 -2.15 16.12 -22.39
N SER A 79 -1.69 15.13 -21.60
CA SER A 79 -1.60 13.74 -22.09
C SER A 79 -2.96 13.08 -22.34
N PHE A 80 -4.04 13.59 -21.73
CA PHE A 80 -5.44 13.25 -21.98
C PHE A 80 -6.36 14.43 -21.65
N THR A 81 -7.64 14.38 -22.03
CA THR A 81 -8.60 15.50 -21.92
C THR A 81 -8.71 16.08 -20.49
N ALA A 82 -8.61 15.22 -19.47
CA ALA A 82 -8.68 15.63 -18.07
C ALA A 82 -7.31 15.92 -17.41
N ALA A 83 -6.19 15.83 -18.15
CA ALA A 83 -4.84 16.08 -17.66
C ALA A 83 -4.55 17.58 -17.54
N VAL A 84 -5.19 18.26 -16.60
CA VAL A 84 -5.09 19.72 -16.43
C VAL A 84 -3.76 20.19 -15.81
N ARG A 85 -3.01 19.28 -15.18
CA ARG A 85 -1.73 19.53 -14.52
C ARG A 85 -0.82 18.31 -14.59
N ASP A 86 0.47 18.50 -14.27
CA ASP A 86 1.39 17.39 -14.05
C ASP A 86 1.04 16.65 -12.75
N HIS A 87 1.26 15.33 -12.76
CA HIS A 87 1.04 14.45 -11.61
C HIS A 87 2.21 13.47 -11.50
N ASP A 88 2.87 13.45 -10.34
CA ASP A 88 3.84 12.42 -10.01
C ASP A 88 3.11 11.16 -9.54
N GLY A 89 3.41 10.02 -10.17
CA GLY A 89 2.78 8.75 -9.83
C GLY A 89 3.17 8.21 -8.45
N ALA A 90 2.32 7.37 -7.90
CA ALA A 90 2.48 6.74 -6.59
C ALA A 90 3.79 5.95 -6.47
N VAL A 91 4.27 5.32 -7.56
CA VAL A 91 5.56 4.62 -7.54
C VAL A 91 6.70 5.58 -7.24
N ARG A 92 6.67 6.80 -7.81
CA ARG A 92 7.67 7.85 -7.55
C ARG A 92 7.52 8.42 -6.14
N GLN A 93 6.29 8.59 -5.67
CA GLN A 93 6.01 9.07 -4.31
C GLN A 93 6.48 8.08 -3.23
N ALA A 94 6.40 6.78 -3.52
CA ALA A 94 6.81 5.71 -2.60
C ALA A 94 8.31 5.41 -2.62
N VAL A 95 9.12 6.15 -3.40
CA VAL A 95 10.58 6.04 -3.35
C VAL A 95 11.08 6.72 -2.08
N GLY A 96 11.84 5.97 -1.27
CA GLY A 96 12.63 6.48 -0.14
C GLY A 96 14.09 6.65 -0.51
#